data_AF-A0A9W9G6C2-F1
#
_entry.id   AF-A0A9W9G6C2-F1
#
_cell.length_a   1.000
_cell.length_b   1.000
_cell.length_c   1.000
_cell.angle_alpha   90.00
_cell.angle_beta   90.00
_cell.angle_gamma   90.00
#
_symmetry.space_group_name_H-M   'P 1'
#
loop_
_entity.id
_entity.type
_entity.pdbx_description
1 polymer ?
#
loop_
_entity_poly.entity_id
_entity_poly.type
_entity_poly.pdbx_seq_one_letter_code
_entity_poly.pdbx_strand_id
1 'polypeptide(L)'
;MDDDNSEFAYLQMRGTIRQRWMEEPATEYGLQCPISQSNLKVDDLKDKHGFLVADEGLPYDTGELEETTEEHMGIKAPKSSEWRRVYRVKRDDSMKESEESKDYELALFEGHVSRGIIFIESVFRRPGIGAEAGPPCSQIAQAAYEATYPIDSLKHIIVADVINKPTENFIKSLYAKQDGIEWESEELFEWKYGTPEFKAILGTTIGTLAAYIVLGSFTRGTHHIARIMTTSHYSTLYMRFDIEPVPTDPDTTPEKPKSKNKKRRRDEKKESQAGEAEPSKKLKRT
;
A
#
# COMPACT_ATOMS: atom_id res chain seq x y z
N MET A 1 -37.10 0.60 6.61
CA MET A 1 -36.44 1.69 5.85
C MET A 1 -35.37 2.42 6.65
N ASP A 2 -35.23 2.18 7.97
CA ASP A 2 -34.23 2.86 8.81
C ASP A 2 -32.85 2.18 8.87
N ASP A 3 -32.74 0.91 8.46
CA ASP A 3 -31.52 0.10 8.65
C ASP A 3 -30.40 0.48 7.65
N ASP A 4 -30.73 0.66 6.36
CA ASP A 4 -29.76 1.03 5.30
C ASP A 4 -29.05 2.36 5.57
N ASN A 5 -29.76 3.32 6.17
CA ASN A 5 -29.18 4.62 6.48
C ASN A 5 -28.21 4.52 7.68
N SER A 6 -28.45 3.56 8.58
CA SER A 6 -27.58 3.29 9.72
C SER A 6 -26.29 2.58 9.31
N GLU A 7 -26.37 1.60 8.39
CA GLU A 7 -25.21 0.89 7.86
C GLU A 7 -24.30 1.83 7.05
N PHE A 8 -24.88 2.64 6.16
CA PHE A 8 -24.12 3.61 5.37
C PHE A 8 -23.36 4.60 6.27
N ALA A 9 -24.03 5.16 7.29
CA ALA A 9 -23.40 6.07 8.23
C ALA A 9 -22.27 5.40 9.03
N TYR A 10 -22.48 4.16 9.47
CA TYR A 10 -21.47 3.37 10.18
C TYR A 10 -20.23 3.10 9.30
N LEU A 11 -20.42 2.70 8.06
CA LEU A 11 -19.35 2.48 7.09
C LEU A 11 -18.61 3.79 6.79
N GLN A 12 -19.34 4.89 6.58
CA GLN A 12 -18.74 6.21 6.35
C GLN A 12 -17.87 6.65 7.53
N MET A 13 -18.34 6.49 8.77
CA MET A 13 -17.55 6.80 9.96
C MET A 13 -16.25 5.98 9.99
N ARG A 14 -16.34 4.68 9.72
CA ARG A 14 -15.20 3.77 9.67
C ARG A 14 -14.18 4.16 8.61
N GLY A 15 -14.62 4.48 7.38
CA GLY A 15 -13.71 4.92 6.34
C GLY A 15 -13.10 6.28 6.62
N THR A 16 -13.86 7.21 7.21
CA THR A 16 -13.33 8.51 7.64
C THR A 16 -12.15 8.34 8.61
N ILE A 17 -12.26 7.43 9.58
CA ILE A 17 -11.16 7.12 10.51
C ILE A 17 -9.91 6.60 9.76
N ARG A 18 -10.10 5.70 8.79
CA ARG A 18 -8.99 5.12 7.99
C ARG A 18 -8.32 6.16 7.10
N GLN A 19 -9.12 7.01 6.46
CA GLN A 19 -8.65 8.11 5.64
C GLN A 19 -7.74 9.03 6.48
N ARG A 20 -8.21 9.43 7.66
CA ARG A 20 -7.40 10.23 8.60
C ARG A 20 -6.14 9.52 9.07
N TRP A 21 -6.18 8.21 9.32
CA TRP A 21 -4.97 7.46 9.67
C TRP A 21 -3.89 7.53 8.58
N MET A 22 -4.28 7.47 7.31
CA MET A 22 -3.35 7.54 6.18
C MET A 22 -2.77 8.94 5.99
N GLU A 23 -3.58 9.98 6.19
CA GLU A 23 -3.22 11.38 5.87
C GLU A 23 -2.58 12.13 7.02
N GLU A 24 -2.94 11.81 8.26
CA GLU A 24 -2.39 12.50 9.43
C GLU A 24 -1.10 11.80 9.87
N PRO A 25 0.03 12.54 9.96
CA PRO A 25 1.26 12.02 10.54
C PRO A 25 1.00 11.42 11.92
N ALA A 26 1.75 10.36 12.26
CA ALA A 26 1.71 9.80 13.60
C ALA A 26 2.28 10.81 14.61
N THR A 27 1.43 11.36 15.47
CA THR A 27 1.82 12.27 16.56
C THR A 27 1.23 11.79 17.88
N GLU A 28 1.85 12.17 19.00
CA GLU A 28 1.41 11.75 20.34
C GLU A 28 -0.01 12.24 20.69
N TYR A 29 -0.43 13.37 20.11
CA TYR A 29 -1.75 13.98 20.30
C TYR A 29 -2.73 13.69 19.15
N GLY A 30 -2.27 12.99 18.11
CA GLY A 30 -3.05 12.71 16.91
C GLY A 30 -4.01 11.54 17.09
N LEU A 31 -4.79 11.27 16.04
CA LEU A 31 -5.65 10.10 16.00
C LEU A 31 -4.80 8.82 16.11
N GLN A 32 -5.05 8.06 17.17
CA GLN A 32 -4.37 6.79 17.43
C GLN A 32 -4.74 5.79 16.34
N CYS A 33 -3.72 5.26 15.67
CA CYS A 33 -3.86 4.24 14.64
C CYS A 33 -3.34 2.91 15.21
N PRO A 34 -4.16 1.85 15.26
CA PRO A 34 -3.71 0.55 15.76
C PRO A 34 -2.81 -0.20 14.76
N ILE A 35 -2.66 0.32 13.55
CA ILE A 35 -1.87 -0.28 12.49
C ILE A 35 -0.50 0.40 12.45
N SER A 36 0.55 -0.37 12.73
CA SER A 36 1.92 0.06 12.53
C SER A 36 2.42 -0.39 11.16
N GLN A 37 3.44 0.30 10.64
CA GLN A 37 4.17 -0.17 9.46
C GLN A 37 4.67 -1.59 9.70
N SER A 38 4.52 -2.46 8.70
CA SER A 38 4.98 -3.84 8.82
C SER A 38 6.47 -3.91 8.56
N ASN A 39 7.18 -4.67 9.40
CA ASN A 39 8.57 -5.07 9.13
C ASN A 39 8.66 -6.53 8.65
N LEU A 40 7.52 -7.17 8.39
CA LEU A 40 7.45 -8.55 7.92
C LEU A 40 8.12 -8.68 6.56
N LYS A 41 9.06 -9.64 6.41
CA LYS A 41 9.71 -9.92 5.14
C LYS A 41 9.29 -11.26 4.58
N VAL A 42 9.51 -11.44 3.28
CA VAL A 42 9.13 -12.68 2.58
C VAL A 42 9.84 -13.91 3.15
N ASP A 43 11.06 -13.75 3.67
CA ASP A 43 11.78 -14.84 4.33
C ASP A 43 11.13 -15.21 5.67
N ASP A 44 10.62 -14.24 6.44
CA ASP A 44 9.83 -14.54 7.65
C ASP A 44 8.55 -15.31 7.31
N LEU A 45 7.91 -14.95 6.19
CA LEU A 45 6.74 -15.65 5.68
C LEU A 45 7.08 -17.11 5.36
N LYS A 46 8.15 -17.35 4.60
CA LYS A 46 8.62 -18.70 4.21
C LYS A 46 9.01 -19.52 5.45
N ASP A 47 9.89 -18.98 6.28
CA ASP A 47 10.56 -19.72 7.36
C ASP A 47 9.66 -19.95 8.58
N LYS A 48 8.83 -18.97 8.95
CA LYS A 48 8.08 -18.99 10.23
C LYS A 48 6.59 -19.26 10.05
N HIS A 49 6.07 -19.05 8.84
CA HIS A 49 4.63 -19.08 8.62
C HIS A 49 4.19 -20.02 7.48
N GLY A 50 5.12 -20.81 6.94
CA GLY A 50 4.85 -21.83 5.94
C GLY A 50 4.32 -21.26 4.62
N PHE A 51 4.72 -20.04 4.26
CA PHE A 51 4.31 -19.43 3.00
C PHE A 51 5.03 -20.06 1.82
N LEU A 52 4.27 -20.25 0.73
CA LEU A 52 4.81 -20.60 -0.57
C LEU A 52 4.79 -19.33 -1.41
N VAL A 53 5.92 -18.62 -1.43
CA VAL A 53 6.12 -17.61 -2.48
C VAL A 53 6.67 -18.37 -3.68
N ALA A 54 5.84 -18.50 -4.71
CA ALA A 54 6.27 -19.06 -5.97
C ALA A 54 7.19 -18.02 -6.64
N ASP A 55 8.49 -18.11 -6.35
CA ASP A 55 9.54 -17.51 -7.19
C ASP A 55 9.64 -18.21 -8.55
N GLU A 56 8.84 -19.26 -8.73
CA GLU A 56 8.81 -20.07 -9.92
C GLU A 56 7.96 -19.37 -10.97
N GLY A 57 8.63 -18.87 -12.00
CA GLY A 57 8.06 -18.55 -13.30
C GLY A 57 7.49 -19.80 -14.00
N LEU A 58 6.63 -20.55 -13.31
CA LEU A 58 5.71 -21.47 -13.91
C LEU A 58 4.83 -20.64 -14.86
N PRO A 59 4.49 -21.17 -16.05
CA PRO A 59 3.53 -20.53 -16.94
C PRO A 59 2.16 -20.58 -16.27
N TYR A 60 1.92 -19.66 -15.34
CA TYR A 60 0.58 -19.27 -14.95
C TYR A 60 0.01 -18.48 -16.11
N ASP A 61 -1.19 -18.83 -16.54
CA ASP A 61 -1.90 -18.03 -17.52
C ASP A 61 -2.23 -16.68 -16.88
N THR A 62 -1.44 -15.67 -17.19
CA THR A 62 -1.69 -14.29 -16.74
C THR A 62 -2.73 -13.61 -17.61
N GLY A 63 -3.33 -14.29 -18.60
CA GLY A 63 -4.33 -13.73 -19.50
C GLY A 63 -5.47 -13.08 -18.74
N GLU A 64 -6.04 -13.76 -17.74
CA GLU A 64 -7.13 -13.22 -16.91
C GLU A 64 -6.67 -12.03 -16.04
N LEU A 65 -5.42 -12.05 -15.54
CA LEU A 65 -4.85 -10.93 -14.78
C LEU A 65 -4.63 -9.70 -15.67
N GLU A 66 -4.10 -9.91 -16.87
CA GLU A 66 -3.83 -8.88 -17.86
C GLU A 66 -5.13 -8.27 -18.37
N GLU A 67 -6.09 -9.11 -18.76
CA GLU A 67 -7.45 -8.72 -19.17
C GLU A 67 -8.15 -7.95 -18.04
N THR A 68 -8.14 -8.48 -16.81
CA THR A 68 -8.75 -7.77 -15.68
C THR A 68 -8.07 -6.43 -15.40
N THR A 69 -6.74 -6.36 -15.52
CA THR A 69 -6.00 -5.12 -15.26
C THR A 69 -6.27 -4.07 -16.34
N GLU A 70 -6.26 -4.46 -17.62
CA GLU A 70 -6.45 -3.56 -18.76
C GLU A 70 -7.91 -3.24 -19.03
N GLU A 71 -8.73 -4.27 -19.23
CA GLU A 71 -10.10 -4.14 -19.73
C GLU A 71 -11.05 -3.75 -18.58
N HIS A 72 -10.98 -4.45 -17.45
CA HIS A 72 -11.88 -4.19 -16.33
C HIS A 72 -11.38 -3.08 -15.41
N MET A 73 -10.06 -2.90 -15.30
CA MET A 73 -9.46 -1.95 -14.38
C MET A 73 -8.80 -0.77 -15.06
N GLY A 74 -8.81 -0.65 -16.38
CA GLY A 74 -8.33 0.55 -17.08
C GLY A 74 -6.89 0.95 -16.77
N ILE A 75 -6.04 0.00 -16.37
CA ILE A 75 -4.60 0.19 -16.14
C ILE A 75 -3.86 -0.67 -17.14
N LYS A 76 -2.82 -0.12 -17.79
CA LYS A 76 -1.96 -0.93 -18.65
C LYS A 76 -1.37 -2.12 -17.87
N ALA A 77 -1.63 -3.34 -18.33
CA ALA A 77 -1.15 -4.52 -17.65
C ALA A 77 0.38 -4.63 -17.80
N PRO A 78 1.07 -5.01 -16.72
CA PRO A 78 2.41 -5.55 -16.81
C PRO A 78 2.42 -6.80 -17.68
N LYS A 79 3.55 -7.04 -18.35
CA LYS A 79 3.74 -8.28 -19.12
C LYS A 79 3.71 -9.49 -18.18
N SER A 80 3.29 -10.64 -18.69
CA SER A 80 3.24 -11.93 -17.98
C SER A 80 4.49 -12.22 -17.15
N SER A 81 5.69 -11.93 -17.69
CA SER A 81 6.98 -12.15 -17.02
C SER A 81 7.28 -11.24 -15.82
N GLU A 82 6.50 -10.18 -15.61
CA GLU A 82 6.66 -9.22 -14.51
C GLU A 82 5.82 -9.59 -13.28
N TRP A 83 4.84 -10.48 -13.44
CA TRP A 83 4.00 -10.95 -12.34
C TRP A 83 4.71 -11.98 -11.47
N ARG A 84 4.49 -11.89 -10.16
CA ARG A 84 4.93 -12.88 -9.17
C ARG A 84 3.75 -13.30 -8.33
N ARG A 85 3.45 -14.61 -8.32
CA ARG A 85 2.36 -15.17 -7.54
C ARG A 85 2.79 -15.35 -6.09
N VAL A 86 1.92 -14.95 -5.18
CA VAL A 86 2.09 -15.18 -3.74
C VAL A 86 0.88 -15.92 -3.22
N TYR A 87 1.15 -17.04 -2.56
CA TYR A 87 0.11 -17.95 -2.12
C TYR A 87 0.39 -18.47 -0.71
N ARG A 88 -0.66 -18.53 0.11
CA ARG A 88 -0.59 -19.17 1.42
C ARG A 88 -1.94 -19.60 1.91
N VAL A 89 -2.01 -20.86 2.32
CA VAL A 89 -3.10 -21.42 3.11
C VAL A 89 -2.57 -21.84 4.47
N LYS A 90 -3.21 -21.38 5.54
CA LYS A 90 -3.04 -21.94 6.88
C LYS A 90 -4.26 -22.81 7.17
N ARG A 91 -4.03 -24.09 7.44
CA ARG A 91 -5.07 -25.05 7.85
C ARG A 91 -5.03 -25.31 9.35
N ASP A 92 -6.15 -25.78 9.87
CA ASP A 92 -6.30 -26.29 11.24
C ASP A 92 -5.74 -27.72 11.30
N ASP A 93 -4.53 -27.85 11.84
CA ASP A 93 -3.81 -29.13 11.91
C ASP A 93 -4.44 -30.11 12.94
N SER A 94 -5.41 -29.65 13.74
CA SER A 94 -6.10 -30.47 14.76
C SER A 94 -7.30 -31.26 14.21
N MET A 95 -7.77 -30.89 13.02
CA MET A 95 -8.91 -31.53 12.37
C MET A 95 -8.43 -32.70 11.50
N LYS A 96 -9.02 -33.89 11.67
CA LYS A 96 -8.70 -35.07 10.85
C LYS A 96 -9.27 -34.90 9.44
N GLU A 97 -8.52 -35.32 8.42
CA GLU A 97 -8.86 -35.27 6.98
C GLU A 97 -10.20 -35.92 6.56
N SER A 98 -10.94 -36.54 7.49
CA SER A 98 -12.23 -37.15 7.22
C SER A 98 -13.38 -36.19 7.52
N GLU A 99 -13.69 -35.31 6.56
CA GLU A 99 -15.05 -34.91 6.14
C GLU A 99 -14.94 -33.70 5.20
N GLU A 100 -15.70 -33.71 4.11
CA GLU A 100 -15.61 -32.90 2.88
C GLU A 100 -15.92 -31.39 3.03
N SER A 101 -15.47 -30.71 4.08
CA SER A 101 -15.80 -29.29 4.28
C SER A 101 -14.60 -28.37 4.05
N LYS A 102 -14.85 -27.23 3.41
CA LYS A 102 -13.94 -26.07 3.32
C LYS A 102 -13.63 -25.44 4.69
N ASP A 103 -13.97 -26.10 5.79
CA ASP A 103 -13.92 -25.60 7.16
C ASP A 103 -12.56 -25.82 7.85
N TYR A 104 -11.53 -26.25 7.12
CA TYR A 104 -10.18 -26.41 7.67
C TYR A 104 -9.29 -25.19 7.49
N GLU A 105 -9.64 -24.24 6.62
CA GLU A 105 -8.81 -23.06 6.39
C GLU A 105 -8.99 -22.05 7.53
N LEU A 106 -7.89 -21.69 8.18
CA LEU A 106 -7.82 -20.62 9.18
C LEU A 106 -7.58 -19.28 8.51
N ALA A 107 -6.77 -19.26 7.45
CA ALA A 107 -6.52 -18.10 6.61
C ALA A 107 -5.98 -18.49 5.23
N LEU A 108 -6.39 -17.74 4.21
CA LEU A 108 -5.92 -17.84 2.82
C LEU A 108 -5.50 -16.45 2.36
N PHE A 109 -4.37 -16.38 1.65
CA PHE A 109 -4.03 -15.25 0.80
C PHE A 109 -3.51 -15.79 -0.51
N GLU A 110 -4.07 -15.30 -1.60
CA GLU A 110 -3.64 -15.57 -2.95
C GLU A 110 -3.73 -14.29 -3.76
N GLY A 111 -2.66 -14.02 -4.49
CA GLY A 111 -2.59 -12.89 -5.37
C GLY A 111 -1.27 -12.81 -6.11
N HIS A 112 -1.09 -11.70 -6.79
CA HIS A 112 0.05 -11.42 -7.64
C HIS A 112 0.61 -10.04 -7.35
N VAL A 113 1.91 -9.88 -7.50
CA VAL A 113 2.56 -8.57 -7.45
C VAL A 113 3.28 -8.30 -8.75
N SER A 114 3.24 -7.04 -9.17
CA SER A 114 3.98 -6.54 -10.34
C SER A 114 4.33 -5.08 -10.13
N ARG A 115 5.08 -4.47 -11.06
CA ARG A 115 5.52 -3.08 -10.92
C ARG A 115 4.31 -2.16 -10.73
N GLY A 116 4.24 -1.51 -9.58
CA GLY A 116 3.15 -0.62 -9.20
C GLY A 116 1.84 -1.28 -8.78
N ILE A 117 1.71 -2.61 -8.80
CA ILE A 117 0.43 -3.30 -8.59
C ILE A 117 0.56 -4.42 -7.54
N ILE A 118 -0.37 -4.42 -6.58
CA ILE A 118 -0.76 -5.61 -5.82
C ILE A 118 -2.11 -6.04 -6.35
N PHE A 119 -2.22 -7.28 -6.83
CA PHE A 119 -3.45 -7.90 -7.30
C PHE A 119 -3.84 -9.02 -6.33
N ILE A 120 -5.05 -8.99 -5.80
CA ILE A 120 -5.54 -9.95 -4.81
C ILE A 120 -6.68 -10.74 -5.46
N GLU A 121 -6.51 -12.05 -5.62
CA GLU A 121 -7.52 -12.95 -6.18
C GLU A 121 -8.35 -13.60 -5.09
N SER A 122 -7.73 -13.95 -3.96
CA SER A 122 -8.44 -14.59 -2.86
C SER A 122 -7.85 -14.21 -1.52
N VAL A 123 -8.74 -13.83 -0.60
CA VAL A 123 -8.37 -13.47 0.76
C VAL A 123 -9.44 -13.96 1.72
N PHE A 124 -9.02 -14.75 2.70
CA PHE A 124 -9.90 -15.26 3.73
C PHE A 124 -9.17 -15.31 5.06
N ARG A 125 -9.89 -15.00 6.13
CA ARG A 125 -9.42 -15.19 7.50
C ARG A 125 -10.61 -15.55 8.35
N ARG A 126 -10.52 -16.70 9.04
CA ARG A 126 -11.59 -17.17 9.91
C ARG A 126 -11.82 -16.17 11.05
N PRO A 127 -13.07 -15.72 11.28
CA PRO A 127 -13.39 -14.87 12.42
C PRO A 127 -12.98 -15.52 13.74
N GLY A 128 -12.47 -14.73 14.69
CA GLY A 128 -12.06 -15.20 16.01
C GLY A 128 -10.69 -15.86 16.07
N ILE A 129 -10.10 -16.24 14.93
CA ILE A 129 -8.74 -16.79 14.87
C ILE A 129 -7.74 -15.63 14.81
N GLY A 130 -7.17 -15.30 15.98
CA GLY A 130 -6.20 -14.24 16.17
C GLY A 130 -4.82 -14.59 15.58
N ALA A 131 -3.79 -14.62 16.43
CA ALA A 131 -2.41 -14.87 16.01
C ALA A 131 -2.18 -16.26 15.39
N GLU A 132 -3.04 -17.24 15.71
CA GLU A 132 -2.97 -18.61 15.18
C GLU A 132 -3.16 -18.69 13.65
N ALA A 133 -3.93 -17.75 13.07
CA ALA A 133 -4.06 -17.61 11.63
C ALA A 133 -2.78 -17.03 10.98
N GLY A 134 -1.78 -16.61 11.78
CA GLY A 134 -0.56 -15.96 11.32
C GLY A 134 -0.75 -14.49 10.96
N PRO A 135 0.18 -13.91 10.18
CA PRO A 135 0.16 -12.49 9.84
C PRO A 135 -1.15 -12.04 9.15
N PRO A 136 -1.61 -10.80 9.35
CA PRO A 136 -2.69 -10.20 8.57
C PRO A 136 -2.39 -10.18 7.06
N CYS A 137 -3.42 -10.34 6.23
CA CYS A 137 -3.27 -10.36 4.76
C CYS A 137 -2.70 -9.06 4.20
N SER A 138 -2.90 -7.92 4.86
CA SER A 138 -2.24 -6.67 4.49
C SER A 138 -0.72 -6.73 4.62
N GLN A 139 -0.21 -7.36 5.68
CA GLN A 139 1.23 -7.54 5.90
C GLN A 139 1.82 -8.55 4.91
N ILE A 140 1.06 -9.59 4.56
CA ILE A 140 1.44 -10.56 3.52
C ILE A 140 1.62 -9.85 2.19
N ALA A 141 0.61 -9.08 1.76
CA ALA A 141 0.63 -8.37 0.49
C ALA A 141 1.78 -7.34 0.41
N GLN A 142 2.04 -6.61 1.50
CA GLN A 142 3.19 -5.71 1.59
C GLN A 142 4.51 -6.48 1.44
N ALA A 143 4.73 -7.51 2.26
CA ALA A 143 5.98 -8.27 2.25
C ALA A 143 6.26 -8.93 0.89
N ALA A 144 5.21 -9.41 0.23
CA ALA A 144 5.25 -9.93 -1.13
C ALA A 144 5.73 -8.87 -2.15
N TYR A 145 5.17 -7.67 -2.07
CA TYR A 145 5.54 -6.58 -2.97
C TYR A 145 6.98 -6.12 -2.75
N GLU A 146 7.35 -5.87 -1.49
CA GLU A 146 8.68 -5.40 -1.09
C GLU A 146 9.81 -6.40 -1.39
N ALA A 147 9.48 -7.68 -1.58
CA ALA A 147 10.46 -8.69 -1.99
C ALA A 147 11.02 -8.44 -3.39
N THR A 148 10.24 -7.78 -4.27
CA THR A 148 10.59 -7.58 -5.68
C THR A 148 10.70 -6.11 -6.08
N TYR A 149 9.90 -5.24 -5.46
CA TYR A 149 9.75 -3.84 -5.87
C TYR A 149 9.91 -2.89 -4.66
N PRO A 150 10.51 -1.68 -4.84
CA PRO A 150 10.52 -0.67 -3.79
C PRO A 150 9.09 -0.26 -3.40
N ILE A 151 8.78 -0.18 -2.10
CA ILE A 151 7.41 0.08 -1.66
C ILE A 151 6.83 1.41 -2.17
N ASP A 152 7.67 2.44 -2.31
CA ASP A 152 7.31 3.75 -2.88
C ASP A 152 6.91 3.68 -4.36
N SER A 153 7.11 2.55 -5.03
CA SER A 153 6.66 2.33 -6.41
C SER A 153 5.23 1.78 -6.51
N LEU A 154 4.61 1.38 -5.40
CA LEU A 154 3.23 0.87 -5.36
C LEU A 154 2.22 1.97 -5.67
N LYS A 155 1.32 1.71 -6.63
CA LYS A 155 0.32 2.67 -7.12
C LYS A 155 -1.10 2.15 -7.08
N HIS A 156 -1.29 0.84 -7.19
CA HIS A 156 -2.61 0.25 -7.31
C HIS A 156 -2.72 -1.00 -6.44
N ILE A 157 -3.84 -1.13 -5.75
CA ILE A 157 -4.30 -2.39 -5.17
C ILE A 157 -5.55 -2.79 -5.94
N ILE A 158 -5.53 -3.95 -6.58
CA ILE A 158 -6.66 -4.54 -7.29
C ILE A 158 -7.14 -5.73 -6.47
N VAL A 159 -8.44 -5.82 -6.24
CA VAL A 159 -9.10 -6.97 -5.61
C VAL A 159 -10.10 -7.51 -6.61
N ALA A 160 -9.80 -8.70 -7.12
CA ALA A 160 -10.68 -9.44 -8.01
C ALA A 160 -11.62 -10.33 -7.20
N ASP A 161 -12.68 -10.78 -7.87
CA ASP A 161 -13.66 -11.72 -7.36
C ASP A 161 -14.11 -11.46 -5.92
N VAL A 162 -14.64 -10.26 -5.68
CA VAL A 162 -15.12 -9.87 -4.34
C VAL A 162 -16.41 -10.61 -4.02
N ILE A 163 -16.27 -11.80 -3.42
CA ILE A 163 -17.38 -12.62 -2.90
C ILE A 163 -17.80 -12.26 -1.47
N ASN A 164 -17.18 -11.24 -0.87
CA ASN A 164 -17.56 -10.75 0.46
C ASN A 164 -18.94 -10.09 0.39
N LYS A 165 -20.00 -10.86 0.69
CA LYS A 165 -21.40 -10.42 0.54
C LYS A 165 -21.73 -9.07 1.17
N PRO A 166 -21.24 -8.70 2.37
CA PRO A 166 -21.46 -7.36 2.89
C PRO A 166 -20.88 -6.24 1.99
N THR A 167 -19.66 -6.41 1.49
CA THR A 167 -19.05 -5.43 0.57
C THR A 167 -19.77 -5.42 -0.78
N GLU A 168 -20.04 -6.60 -1.36
CA GLU A 168 -20.72 -6.75 -2.64
C GLU A 168 -22.12 -6.11 -2.63
N ASN A 169 -22.93 -6.44 -1.61
CA ASN A 169 -24.27 -5.89 -1.44
C ASN A 169 -24.24 -4.37 -1.22
N PHE A 170 -23.23 -3.88 -0.49
CA PHE A 170 -23.05 -2.46 -0.31
C PHE A 170 -22.79 -1.74 -1.64
N ILE A 171 -21.87 -2.25 -2.48
CA ILE A 171 -21.63 -1.68 -3.81
C ILE A 171 -22.87 -1.76 -4.70
N LYS A 172 -23.58 -2.90 -4.72
CA LYS A 172 -24.88 -3.05 -5.41
C LYS A 172 -25.86 -1.94 -5.02
N SER A 173 -25.95 -1.64 -3.73
CA SER A 173 -26.85 -0.60 -3.22
C SER A 173 -26.45 0.81 -3.70
N LEU A 174 -25.15 1.06 -3.92
CA LEU A 174 -24.66 2.32 -4.47
C LEU A 174 -24.99 2.44 -5.96
N TYR A 175 -24.75 1.38 -6.74
CA TYR A 175 -25.13 1.34 -8.16
C TYR A 175 -26.63 1.57 -8.34
N ALA A 176 -27.47 0.91 -7.54
CA ALA A 176 -28.92 1.08 -7.60
C ALA A 176 -29.40 2.51 -7.28
N LYS A 177 -28.64 3.27 -6.49
CA LYS A 177 -28.94 4.69 -6.16
C LYS A 177 -28.49 5.66 -7.24
N GLN A 178 -27.56 5.24 -8.09
CA GLN A 178 -27.02 6.04 -9.16
C GLN A 178 -27.82 5.69 -10.41
N ASP A 179 -28.89 6.47 -10.64
CA ASP A 179 -29.97 6.22 -11.61
C ASP A 179 -29.50 5.47 -12.88
N GLY A 180 -29.96 4.22 -13.03
CA GLY A 180 -29.85 3.46 -14.28
C GLY A 180 -28.63 2.55 -14.44
N ILE A 181 -27.80 2.35 -13.40
CA ILE A 181 -26.68 1.40 -13.47
C ILE A 181 -27.15 0.00 -13.07
N GLU A 182 -27.17 -0.91 -14.04
CA GLU A 182 -27.38 -2.34 -13.78
C GLU A 182 -26.12 -2.96 -13.16
N TRP A 183 -26.30 -3.97 -12.30
CA TRP A 183 -25.19 -4.70 -11.67
C TRP A 183 -24.29 -5.43 -12.66
N GLU A 184 -24.68 -5.58 -13.92
CA GLU A 184 -23.85 -6.20 -14.95
C GLU A 184 -23.27 -5.15 -15.91
N SER A 185 -23.15 -3.90 -15.43
CA SER A 185 -22.45 -2.87 -16.17
C SER A 185 -20.94 -3.11 -16.15
N GLU A 186 -20.35 -3.26 -17.34
CA GLU A 186 -18.90 -3.25 -17.57
C GLU A 186 -18.29 -1.84 -17.37
N GLU A 187 -19.13 -0.82 -17.10
CA GLU A 187 -18.66 0.53 -16.84
C GLU A 187 -17.81 0.59 -15.56
N LEU A 188 -16.66 1.26 -15.68
CA LEU A 188 -15.77 1.49 -14.55
C LEU A 188 -16.21 2.73 -13.77
N PHE A 189 -16.76 2.52 -12.57
CA PHE A 189 -17.27 3.59 -11.72
C PHE A 189 -16.19 4.18 -10.84
N GLU A 190 -16.05 5.51 -10.87
CA GLU A 190 -15.14 6.26 -10.01
C GLU A 190 -15.85 6.78 -8.75
N TRP A 191 -15.37 6.36 -7.59
CA TRP A 191 -15.73 6.92 -6.30
C TRP A 191 -14.68 7.96 -5.89
N LYS A 192 -15.07 9.23 -5.99
CA LYS A 192 -14.17 10.36 -5.77
C LYS A 192 -13.76 10.48 -4.30
N TYR A 193 -12.50 10.78 -4.08
CA TYR A 193 -11.98 11.04 -2.75
C TYR A 193 -12.79 12.08 -1.97
N GLY A 194 -12.97 11.81 -0.67
CA GLY A 194 -13.65 12.69 0.26
C GLY A 194 -15.18 12.64 0.23
N THR A 195 -15.79 11.99 -0.77
CA THR A 195 -17.26 11.85 -0.83
C THR A 195 -17.79 10.88 0.24
N PRO A 196 -19.09 10.99 0.59
CA PRO A 196 -19.77 10.02 1.45
C PRO A 196 -19.57 8.56 1.03
N GLU A 197 -19.69 8.28 -0.26
CA GLU A 197 -19.63 6.94 -0.85
C GLU A 197 -18.20 6.40 -0.77
N PHE A 198 -17.21 7.20 -1.14
CA PHE A 198 -15.79 6.82 -1.02
C PHE A 198 -15.45 6.42 0.42
N LYS A 199 -15.85 7.23 1.40
CA LYS A 199 -15.66 6.93 2.82
C LYS A 199 -16.40 5.66 3.21
N ALA A 200 -17.63 5.46 2.77
CA ALA A 200 -18.36 4.26 3.10
C ALA A 200 -17.73 3.00 2.50
N ILE A 201 -17.28 3.05 1.24
CA ILE A 201 -16.55 1.95 0.58
C ILE A 201 -15.25 1.64 1.34
N LEU A 202 -14.49 2.66 1.74
CA LEU A 202 -13.28 2.48 2.54
C LEU A 202 -13.56 1.86 3.93
N GLY A 203 -14.79 2.01 4.44
CA GLY A 203 -15.28 1.40 5.67
C GLY A 203 -15.67 -0.08 5.56
N THR A 204 -15.82 -0.61 4.34
CA THR A 204 -16.15 -2.03 4.08
C THR A 204 -14.99 -2.97 4.46
N THR A 205 -15.22 -4.27 4.39
CA THR A 205 -14.18 -5.28 4.65
C THR A 205 -13.02 -5.16 3.65
N ILE A 206 -13.32 -5.03 2.35
CA ILE A 206 -12.28 -4.90 1.31
C ILE A 206 -11.62 -3.53 1.37
N GLY A 207 -12.38 -2.46 1.59
CA GLY A 207 -11.81 -1.13 1.82
C GLY A 207 -10.87 -1.09 3.03
N THR A 208 -11.20 -1.84 4.09
CA THR A 208 -10.32 -2.00 5.27
C THR A 208 -9.02 -2.70 4.91
N LEU A 209 -9.09 -3.78 4.13
CA LEU A 209 -7.89 -4.49 3.67
C LEU A 209 -6.98 -3.55 2.88
N ALA A 210 -7.52 -2.82 1.90
CA ALA A 210 -6.75 -1.86 1.11
C ALA A 210 -6.12 -0.76 1.97
N ALA A 211 -6.90 -0.16 2.90
CA ALA A 211 -6.38 0.84 3.82
C ALA A 211 -5.25 0.29 4.71
N TYR A 212 -5.37 -0.96 5.18
CA TYR A 212 -4.35 -1.58 6.03
C TYR A 212 -3.09 -1.95 5.26
N ILE A 213 -3.20 -2.24 3.95
CA ILE A 213 -2.02 -2.36 3.08
C ILE A 213 -1.30 -1.01 3.02
N VAL A 214 -2.01 0.09 2.72
CA VAL A 214 -1.40 1.44 2.65
C VAL A 214 -0.76 1.84 3.98
N LEU A 215 -1.46 1.65 5.10
CA LEU A 215 -0.95 1.97 6.44
C LEU A 215 0.25 1.09 6.86
N GLY A 216 0.29 -0.16 6.40
CA GLY A 216 1.44 -1.06 6.63
C GLY A 216 2.65 -0.68 5.78
N SER A 217 2.41 -0.27 4.54
CA SER A 217 3.41 0.00 3.51
C SER A 217 4.08 1.36 3.64
N PHE A 218 3.32 2.42 3.95
CA PHE A 218 3.81 3.79 3.89
C PHE A 218 3.84 4.45 5.26
N THR A 219 4.75 5.42 5.44
CA THR A 219 4.73 6.26 6.63
C THR A 219 3.45 7.11 6.61
N ARG A 220 2.75 7.18 7.74
CA ARG A 220 1.52 7.98 7.86
C ARG A 220 1.78 9.43 7.45
N GLY A 221 0.83 10.00 6.70
CA GLY A 221 0.90 11.34 6.14
C GLY A 221 1.71 11.46 4.84
N THR A 222 2.18 10.35 4.26
CA THR A 222 2.93 10.39 2.99
C THR A 222 2.12 9.94 1.79
N HIS A 223 1.24 8.96 1.94
CA HIS A 223 0.43 8.40 0.86
C HIS A 223 -1.01 8.17 1.34
N HIS A 224 -1.95 8.25 0.41
CA HIS A 224 -3.36 8.02 0.65
C HIS A 224 -3.99 7.30 -0.54
N ILE A 225 -5.17 6.71 -0.32
CA ILE A 225 -6.02 6.23 -1.41
C ILE A 225 -6.71 7.44 -2.01
N ALA A 226 -6.37 7.79 -3.24
CA ALA A 226 -6.87 8.98 -3.93
C ALA A 226 -8.16 8.69 -4.71
N ARG A 227 -8.37 7.45 -5.15
CA ARG A 227 -9.56 7.04 -5.91
C ARG A 227 -9.87 5.57 -5.62
N ILE A 228 -11.16 5.24 -5.67
CA ILE A 228 -11.62 3.85 -5.68
C ILE A 228 -12.41 3.65 -6.97
N MET A 229 -12.05 2.63 -7.73
CA MET A 229 -12.80 2.22 -8.90
C MET A 229 -13.50 0.90 -8.62
N THR A 230 -14.72 0.75 -9.11
CA THR A 230 -15.43 -0.52 -9.09
C THR A 230 -16.04 -0.82 -10.46
N THR A 231 -16.03 -2.08 -10.83
CA THR A 231 -16.76 -2.59 -12.00
C THR A 231 -17.33 -3.97 -11.66
N SER A 232 -18.31 -4.39 -12.43
CA SER A 232 -18.99 -5.66 -12.27
C SER A 232 -19.06 -6.36 -13.61
N HIS A 233 -18.35 -7.47 -13.74
CA HIS A 233 -18.29 -8.24 -14.99
C HIS A 233 -18.62 -9.70 -14.69
N TYR A 234 -19.49 -10.31 -15.50
CA TYR A 234 -20.05 -11.65 -15.27
C TYR A 234 -20.57 -11.87 -13.84
N SER A 235 -21.28 -10.86 -13.29
CA SER A 235 -21.77 -10.85 -11.90
C SER A 235 -20.69 -10.86 -10.81
N THR A 236 -19.42 -10.71 -11.19
CA THR A 236 -18.27 -10.63 -10.29
C THR A 236 -17.88 -9.17 -10.03
N LEU A 237 -17.76 -8.79 -8.76
CA LEU A 237 -17.30 -7.46 -8.37
C LEU A 237 -15.78 -7.40 -8.36
N TYR A 238 -15.25 -6.39 -9.04
CA TYR A 238 -13.84 -6.04 -8.99
C TYR A 238 -13.66 -4.64 -8.41
N MET A 239 -12.61 -4.45 -7.62
CA MET A 239 -12.30 -3.16 -6.99
C MET A 239 -10.84 -2.79 -7.20
N ARG A 240 -10.57 -1.51 -7.45
CA ARG A 240 -9.22 -0.95 -7.58
C ARG A 240 -9.09 0.27 -6.68
N PHE A 241 -7.96 0.37 -5.99
CA PHE A 241 -7.63 1.47 -5.09
C PHE A 241 -6.35 2.13 -5.61
N ASP A 242 -6.45 3.39 -6.01
CA ASP A 242 -5.32 4.16 -6.51
C ASP A 242 -4.64 4.88 -5.35
N ILE A 243 -3.32 4.75 -5.27
CA ILE A 243 -2.48 5.30 -4.21
C ILE A 243 -1.68 6.47 -4.78
N GLU A 244 -1.76 7.61 -4.10
CA GLU A 244 -1.02 8.82 -4.46
C GLU A 244 -0.36 9.43 -3.23
N PRO A 245 0.76 10.17 -3.39
CA PRO A 245 1.32 10.95 -2.31
C PRO A 245 0.29 11.93 -1.74
N VAL A 246 0.29 12.13 -0.43
CA VAL A 246 -0.48 13.20 0.19
C VAL A 246 0.06 14.54 -0.33
N PRO A 247 -0.78 15.48 -0.78
CA PRO A 247 -0.34 16.80 -1.18
C PRO A 247 0.43 17.46 -0.03
N THR A 248 1.74 17.67 -0.22
CA THR A 248 2.54 18.43 0.75
C THR A 248 2.34 19.91 0.46
N ASP A 249 1.95 20.66 1.48
CA ASP A 249 1.86 22.12 1.37
C ASP A 249 3.28 22.65 1.05
N PRO A 250 3.50 23.32 -0.09
CA PRO A 250 4.84 23.71 -0.55
C PRO A 250 5.60 24.61 0.45
N ASP A 251 4.91 25.18 1.44
CA ASP A 251 5.49 26.04 2.47
C ASP A 251 6.14 25.27 3.65
N THR A 252 6.04 23.94 3.70
CA THR A 252 6.65 23.11 4.76
C THR A 252 8.00 22.51 4.36
N THR A 253 8.79 23.22 3.56
CA THR A 253 10.19 22.85 3.34
C THR A 253 10.95 23.08 4.65
N PRO A 254 11.68 22.09 5.21
CA PRO A 254 12.53 22.32 6.38
C PRO A 254 13.57 23.37 6.02
N GLU A 255 13.62 24.49 6.76
CA GLU A 255 14.68 25.48 6.62
C GLU A 255 16.03 24.75 6.66
N LYS A 256 16.77 24.76 5.54
CA LYS A 256 18.19 24.36 5.54
C LYS A 256 18.87 25.09 6.70
N PRO A 257 19.67 24.40 7.52
CA PRO A 257 20.34 25.06 8.64
C PRO A 257 21.19 26.20 8.10
N LYS A 258 20.82 27.43 8.46
CA LYS A 258 21.58 28.64 8.17
C LYS A 258 22.97 28.47 8.79
N SER A 259 23.95 28.18 7.95
CA SER A 259 25.38 28.16 8.28
C SER A 259 25.75 29.51 8.91
N LYS A 260 25.83 29.54 10.24
CA LYS A 260 26.38 30.67 10.99
C LYS A 260 27.90 30.52 11.07
N ASN A 261 28.58 31.53 10.54
CA ASN A 261 29.92 32.00 10.90
C ASN A 261 31.16 31.16 10.58
N LYS A 262 31.92 31.65 9.59
CA LYS A 262 33.39 31.80 9.76
C LYS A 262 33.92 33.06 9.06
N LYS A 263 33.48 34.23 9.52
CA LYS A 263 34.16 35.52 9.28
C LYS A 263 34.92 35.90 10.55
N ARG A 264 36.09 35.30 10.76
CA ARG A 264 37.09 35.74 11.76
C ARG A 264 38.42 35.02 11.50
N ARG A 265 39.28 35.66 10.71
CA ARG A 265 40.76 35.58 10.75
C ARG A 265 41.32 36.47 9.65
N ARG A 266 41.37 37.77 9.94
CA ARG A 266 42.14 38.75 9.18
C ARG A 266 42.78 39.72 10.16
N ASP A 267 43.54 39.16 11.10
CA ASP A 267 44.45 39.88 12.00
C ASP A 267 45.53 38.86 12.43
N GLU A 268 46.51 38.65 11.56
CA GLU A 268 47.83 38.06 11.86
C GLU A 268 48.67 38.15 10.59
N LYS A 269 48.95 39.39 10.16
CA LYS A 269 50.03 39.71 9.23
C LYS A 269 50.63 41.05 9.64
N LYS A 270 51.33 41.06 10.76
CA LYS A 270 52.22 42.15 11.18
C LYS A 270 53.15 41.68 12.32
N GLU A 271 54.07 40.79 11.99
CA GLU A 271 55.41 40.78 12.59
C GLU A 271 56.32 39.81 11.81
N SER A 272 57.58 40.20 11.64
CA SER A 272 58.68 39.49 10.98
C SER A 272 58.86 39.60 9.44
N GLN A 273 59.03 40.83 8.93
CA GLN A 273 59.99 41.09 7.83
C GLN A 273 60.58 42.50 7.98
N ALA A 274 61.75 42.60 8.61
CA ALA A 274 62.72 43.69 8.46
C ALA A 274 64.09 43.22 8.98
N GLY A 275 65.15 43.43 8.20
CA GLY A 275 66.53 43.02 8.43
C GLY A 275 67.14 42.49 7.14
N GLU A 276 67.33 43.33 6.11
CA GLU A 276 68.60 44.01 5.78
C GLU A 276 69.76 43.00 5.56
N ALA A 277 70.13 42.71 4.32
CA ALA A 277 71.01 43.47 3.42
C ALA A 277 72.48 42.99 3.50
N GLU A 278 73.04 42.69 2.32
CA GLU A 278 74.38 42.15 2.04
C GLU A 278 75.55 43.00 2.61
N PRO A 279 76.79 42.50 2.49
CA PRO A 279 77.60 43.11 1.42
C PRO A 279 78.47 42.13 0.59
N SER A 280 78.56 42.50 -0.68
CA SER A 280 79.48 42.04 -1.73
C SER A 280 80.97 41.97 -1.35
N LYS A 281 81.73 41.08 -2.02
CA LYS A 281 82.93 41.44 -2.81
C LYS A 281 83.55 40.27 -3.60
N LYS A 282 83.53 40.45 -4.92
CA LYS A 282 84.66 40.42 -5.88
C LYS A 282 85.57 39.17 -6.06
N LEU A 283 85.56 38.74 -7.34
CA LEU A 283 86.69 38.59 -8.29
C LEU A 283 87.43 37.23 -8.47
N LYS A 284 87.24 36.70 -9.69
CA LYS A 284 88.22 36.35 -10.76
C LYS A 284 89.08 35.07 -10.70
N ARG A 285 89.00 34.39 -11.87
CA ARG A 285 90.04 33.67 -12.65
C ARG A 285 90.59 32.40 -11.97
N THR A 286 90.79 31.27 -12.65
CA THR A 286 91.00 30.97 -14.09
C THR A 286 90.58 29.52 -14.32
#